data_AF-S0FTX3-F1
#
_entry.id   AF-S0FTX3-F1
#
_cell.length_a   1.000
_cell.length_b   1.000
_cell.length_c   1.000
_cell.angle_alpha   90.00
_cell.angle_beta   90.00
_cell.angle_gamma   90.00
#
_symmetry.space_group_name_H-M   'P 1'
#
loop_
_entity.id
_entity.type
_entity.pdbx_description
1 polymer ?
#
loop_
_entity_poly.entity_id
_entity_poly.type
_entity_poly.pdbx_seq_one_letter_code
_entity_poly.pdbx_strand_id
1 'polypeptide(L)'
;MTWDPEKYREKREKVLGVKKRGLSFGTLTFAVSCIILAGLVFLFLPGPLSYLKTRHLDDAIFKMEHHQAWPRSLVTQVAALPGVSGTSLDTHDTRLVVTFDRRSIDPETIEALFARHGLDATLLNRESHRQRMVILESEKELENETL
;
A
#
# COMPACT_ATOMS: atom_id res chain seq x y z
N MET A 1 4.85 55.87 -22.49
CA MET A 1 5.09 54.66 -23.30
C MET A 1 5.51 53.54 -22.37
N THR A 2 4.68 52.52 -22.19
CA THR A 2 4.98 51.34 -21.38
C THR A 2 6.08 50.53 -22.07
N TRP A 3 7.16 50.26 -21.36
CA TRP A 3 8.29 49.49 -21.86
C TRP A 3 7.88 48.03 -22.07
N ASP A 4 7.87 47.57 -23.32
CA ASP A 4 7.54 46.20 -23.69
C ASP A 4 8.80 45.43 -24.12
N PRO A 5 9.31 44.52 -23.28
CA PRO A 5 10.53 43.78 -23.55
C PRO A 5 10.42 42.83 -24.77
N GLU A 6 9.21 42.40 -25.15
CA GLU A 6 9.02 41.46 -26.26
C GLU A 6 9.24 42.13 -27.61
N LYS A 7 8.74 43.37 -27.77
CA LYS A 7 8.91 44.17 -28.99
C LYS A 7 10.38 44.42 -29.36
N TYR A 8 11.26 44.61 -28.37
CA TYR A 8 12.70 44.78 -28.61
C TYR A 8 13.44 43.46 -28.84
N ARG A 9 12.92 42.33 -28.34
CA ARG A 9 13.43 40.99 -28.66
C ARG A 9 13.16 40.66 -30.13
N GLU A 10 11.93 40.85 -30.60
CA GLU A 10 11.55 40.59 -31.99
C GLU A 10 12.37 41.38 -33.01
N LYS A 11 12.60 42.68 -32.73
CA LYS A 11 13.42 43.52 -33.60
C LYS A 11 14.86 43.03 -33.69
N ARG A 12 15.45 42.57 -32.57
CA ARG A 12 16.81 42.00 -32.54
C ARG A 12 16.88 40.67 -33.27
N GLU A 13 15.91 39.78 -33.07
CA GLU A 13 15.84 38.48 -33.75
C GLU A 13 15.65 38.63 -35.26
N LYS A 14 14.88 39.62 -35.71
CA LYS A 14 14.70 39.94 -37.14
C LYS A 14 15.98 40.45 -37.80
N VAL A 15 16.77 41.27 -37.10
CA VAL A 15 18.04 41.80 -37.59
C VAL A 15 19.14 40.73 -37.59
N LEU A 16 19.16 39.87 -36.59
CA LEU A 16 20.17 38.83 -36.44
C LEU A 16 19.87 37.55 -37.23
N GLY A 17 18.70 37.43 -37.86
CA GLY A 17 18.29 36.27 -38.66
C GLY A 17 18.15 34.96 -37.87
N VAL A 18 18.30 35.00 -36.54
CA VAL A 18 18.26 33.84 -35.65
C VAL A 18 17.15 34.03 -34.64
N LYS A 19 16.17 33.12 -34.65
CA LYS A 19 15.06 33.11 -33.70
C LYS A 19 15.45 32.25 -32.49
N LYS A 20 15.86 32.87 -31.38
CA LYS A 20 16.17 32.13 -30.14
C LYS A 20 14.86 31.77 -29.43
N ARG A 21 14.27 30.63 -29.79
CA ARG A 21 13.13 30.03 -29.08
C ARG A 21 13.59 29.47 -27.72
N GLY A 22 13.82 30.36 -26.75
CA GLY A 22 14.01 29.97 -25.36
C GLY A 22 12.66 29.71 -24.69
N LEU A 23 12.62 28.80 -23.71
CA LEU A 23 11.48 28.69 -22.80
C LEU A 23 11.31 30.02 -22.06
N SER A 24 10.06 30.51 -21.94
CA SER A 24 9.82 31.71 -21.15
C SER A 24 10.12 31.42 -19.67
N PHE A 25 10.61 32.42 -18.93
CA PHE A 25 10.85 32.29 -17.48
C PHE A 25 9.56 31.89 -16.73
N GLY A 26 8.40 32.35 -17.20
CA GLY A 26 7.09 31.95 -16.66
C GLY A 26 6.80 30.46 -16.85
N THR A 27 7.13 29.91 -18.02
CA THR A 27 6.96 28.47 -18.29
C THR A 27 7.89 27.63 -17.41
N LEU A 28 9.14 28.08 -17.23
CA LEU A 28 10.11 27.39 -16.39
C LEU A 28 9.71 27.39 -14.91
N THR A 29 9.32 28.55 -14.38
CA THR A 29 8.89 28.69 -12.99
C THR A 29 7.61 27.92 -12.70
N PHE A 30 6.66 27.90 -13.63
CA PHE A 30 5.46 27.06 -13.52
C PHE A 30 5.82 25.57 -13.45
N ALA A 31 6.67 25.09 -14.34
CA ALA A 31 7.09 23.69 -14.34
C ALA A 31 7.80 23.30 -13.03
N VAL A 32 8.70 24.14 -12.53
CA VAL A 32 9.39 23.92 -11.24
C VAL A 32 8.40 23.91 -10.08
N SER A 33 7.43 24.84 -10.06
CA SER A 33 6.38 24.86 -9.04
C SER A 33 5.54 23.58 -9.06
N CYS A 34 5.13 23.09 -10.23
CA CYS A 34 4.42 21.82 -10.36
C CYS A 34 5.23 20.63 -9.82
N ILE A 35 6.53 20.57 -10.11
CA ILE A 35 7.41 19.51 -9.61
C ILE A 35 7.49 19.54 -8.08
N ILE A 36 7.68 20.73 -7.49
CA ILE A 36 7.74 20.89 -6.04
C ILE A 36 6.42 20.47 -5.40
N LEU A 37 5.28 20.92 -5.95
CA LEU A 37 3.96 20.55 -5.43
C LEU A 37 3.69 19.05 -5.55
N ALA A 38 4.04 18.43 -6.68
CA ALA A 38 3.89 16.99 -6.88
C ALA A 38 4.78 16.18 -5.92
N GLY A 39 6.04 16.61 -5.71
CA GLY A 39 6.94 15.99 -4.75
C GLY A 39 6.43 16.10 -3.30
N LEU A 40 5.84 17.24 -2.95
CA LEU A 40 5.27 17.47 -1.63
C LEU A 40 4.03 16.59 -1.38
N VAL A 41 3.14 16.50 -2.37
CA VAL A 41 2.00 15.57 -2.36
C VAL A 41 2.46 14.12 -2.14
N PHE A 42 3.50 13.68 -2.86
CA PHE A 42 4.05 12.34 -2.69
C PHE A 42 4.60 12.06 -1.28
N LEU A 43 5.24 13.04 -0.64
CA LEU A 43 5.79 12.90 0.72
C LEU A 43 4.71 12.79 1.80
N PHE A 44 3.59 13.52 1.67
CA PHE A 44 2.60 13.63 2.76
C PHE A 44 1.42 12.66 2.68
N LEU A 45 1.10 12.10 1.51
CA LEU A 45 -0.06 11.21 1.34
C LEU A 45 0.07 9.75 1.83
N PRO A 46 1.24 9.09 1.91
CA PRO A 46 1.27 7.64 2.13
C PRO A 46 0.74 7.23 3.52
N GLY A 47 1.03 8.01 4.56
CA GLY A 47 0.60 7.71 5.93
C GLY A 47 -0.92 7.72 6.15
N PRO A 48 -1.63 8.82 5.83
CA PRO A 48 -3.08 8.93 6.02
C PRO A 48 -3.89 7.93 5.17
N LEU A 49 -3.45 7.66 3.94
CA LEU A 49 -4.11 6.68 3.06
C LEU A 49 -3.97 5.25 3.60
N SER A 50 -2.78 4.89 4.10
CA SER A 50 -2.57 3.60 4.76
C SER A 50 -3.43 3.44 6.02
N TYR A 51 -3.58 4.51 6.80
CA TYR A 51 -4.43 4.51 8.00
C TYR A 51 -5.91 4.24 7.69
N LEU A 52 -6.48 4.93 6.70
CA LEU A 52 -7.88 4.72 6.32
C LEU A 52 -8.12 3.31 5.77
N LYS A 53 -7.16 2.76 5.03
CA LYS A 53 -7.27 1.43 4.42
C LYS A 53 -7.13 0.30 5.45
N THR A 54 -6.33 0.47 6.50
CA THR A 54 -6.00 -0.60 7.46
C THR A 54 -6.81 -0.56 8.75
N ARG A 55 -7.49 0.55 9.08
CA ARG A 55 -8.19 0.73 10.37
C ARG A 55 -9.28 -0.31 10.66
N HIS A 56 -9.83 -0.94 9.62
CA HIS A 56 -10.88 -1.96 9.76
C HIS A 56 -10.38 -3.37 9.48
N LEU A 57 -9.10 -3.53 9.17
CA LEU A 57 -8.50 -4.83 8.91
C LEU A 57 -8.02 -5.45 10.23
N ASP A 58 -8.53 -6.65 10.49
CA ASP A 58 -8.04 -7.54 11.53
C ASP A 58 -7.34 -8.73 10.85
N ASP A 59 -6.34 -9.29 11.52
CA ASP A 59 -5.68 -10.53 11.15
C ASP A 59 -6.16 -11.64 12.10
N ALA A 60 -6.71 -12.71 11.53
CA ALA A 60 -7.01 -13.95 12.24
C ALA A 60 -5.96 -15.00 11.91
N ILE A 61 -5.37 -15.60 12.94
CA ILE A 61 -4.34 -16.62 12.80
C ILE A 61 -4.96 -17.98 13.13
N PHE A 62 -5.05 -18.84 12.13
CA PHE A 62 -5.56 -20.19 12.25
C PHE A 62 -4.44 -21.23 12.21
N LYS A 63 -4.66 -22.32 12.92
CA LYS A 63 -3.79 -23.49 12.88
C LYS A 63 -4.63 -24.75 12.80
N MET A 64 -4.24 -25.67 11.92
CA MET A 64 -4.87 -26.98 11.83
C MET A 64 -4.46 -27.86 13.00
N GLU A 65 -5.38 -28.72 13.43
CA GLU A 65 -5.06 -29.79 14.36
C GLU A 65 -3.91 -30.65 13.78
N HIS A 66 -3.01 -31.14 14.63
CA HIS A 66 -1.87 -31.98 14.25
C HIS A 66 -0.75 -31.33 13.39
N HIS A 67 -0.67 -29.99 13.31
CA HIS A 67 0.41 -29.28 12.57
C HIS A 67 0.49 -29.63 11.08
N GLN A 68 -0.63 -29.98 10.47
CA GLN A 68 -0.68 -30.25 9.04
C GLN A 68 -0.52 -28.97 8.22
N ALA A 69 -0.01 -29.12 7.00
CA ALA A 69 0.11 -28.03 6.04
C ALA A 69 -1.26 -27.68 5.46
N TRP A 70 -1.54 -26.38 5.32
CA TRP A 70 -2.80 -25.90 4.77
C TRP A 70 -2.95 -26.26 3.29
N PRO A 71 -4.09 -26.83 2.86
CA PRO A 71 -4.36 -27.07 1.45
C PRO A 71 -4.43 -25.75 0.67
N ARG A 72 -3.57 -25.57 -0.34
CA ARG A 72 -3.54 -24.34 -1.16
C ARG A 72 -4.87 -24.01 -1.82
N SER A 73 -5.64 -25.03 -2.21
CA SER A 73 -6.98 -24.86 -2.79
C SER A 73 -7.97 -24.22 -1.82
N LEU A 74 -7.84 -24.51 -0.53
CA LEU A 74 -8.67 -23.94 0.52
C LEU A 74 -8.22 -22.50 0.85
N VAL A 75 -6.91 -22.25 0.90
CA VAL A 75 -6.36 -20.90 1.09
C VAL A 75 -6.85 -19.95 0.00
N THR A 76 -6.84 -20.39 -1.26
CA THR A 76 -7.38 -19.59 -2.38
C THR A 76 -8.90 -19.36 -2.26
N GLN A 77 -9.65 -20.33 -1.73
CA GLN A 77 -11.10 -20.15 -1.49
C GLN A 77 -11.36 -19.14 -0.38
N VAL A 78 -10.60 -19.18 0.71
CA VAL A 78 -10.68 -18.19 1.79
C VAL A 78 -10.33 -16.80 1.26
N ALA A 79 -9.29 -16.68 0.44
CA ALA A 79 -8.90 -15.42 -0.20
C ALA A 79 -9.99 -14.86 -1.13
N ALA A 80 -10.87 -15.71 -1.68
CA ALA A 80 -11.97 -15.31 -2.53
C ALA A 80 -13.24 -14.91 -1.76
N LEU A 81 -13.26 -15.03 -0.43
CA LEU A 81 -14.43 -14.65 0.37
C LEU A 81 -14.65 -13.13 0.35
N PRO A 82 -15.90 -12.67 0.23
CA PRO A 82 -16.23 -11.25 0.39
C PRO A 82 -15.80 -10.77 1.77
N GLY A 83 -15.00 -9.70 1.81
CA GLY A 83 -14.48 -9.14 3.07
C GLY A 83 -13.09 -9.61 3.46
N VAL A 84 -12.54 -10.63 2.80
CA VAL A 84 -11.14 -11.03 2.98
C VAL A 84 -10.26 -10.17 2.08
N SER A 85 -9.28 -9.48 2.68
CA SER A 85 -8.32 -8.65 1.95
C SER A 85 -7.07 -9.43 1.53
N GLY A 86 -6.77 -10.54 2.21
CA GLY A 86 -5.62 -11.37 1.87
C GLY A 86 -5.46 -12.58 2.79
N THR A 87 -4.63 -13.51 2.35
CA THR A 87 -4.24 -14.71 3.11
C THR A 87 -2.73 -14.91 2.99
N SER A 88 -2.07 -15.26 4.07
CA SER A 88 -0.64 -15.54 4.11
C SER A 88 -0.38 -16.82 4.91
N LEU A 89 0.54 -17.64 4.43
CA LEU A 89 1.03 -18.81 5.14
C LEU A 89 2.37 -18.50 5.80
N ASP A 90 2.61 -19.12 6.94
CA ASP A 90 3.92 -19.16 7.58
C ASP A 90 4.91 -20.02 6.76
N THR A 91 6.21 -19.90 7.04
CA THR A 91 7.31 -20.61 6.36
C THR A 91 7.13 -22.12 6.29
N HIS A 92 6.42 -22.70 7.28
CA HIS A 92 6.14 -24.13 7.36
C HIS A 92 4.75 -24.53 6.86
N ASP A 93 3.97 -23.61 6.28
CA ASP A 93 2.59 -23.79 5.81
C ASP A 93 1.62 -24.32 6.89
N THR A 94 1.97 -24.25 8.19
CA THR A 94 1.15 -24.78 9.30
C THR A 94 0.21 -23.74 9.92
N ARG A 95 0.50 -22.46 9.73
CA ARG A 95 -0.31 -21.33 10.20
C ARG A 95 -0.83 -20.55 9.02
N LEU A 96 -2.13 -20.28 9.04
CA LEU A 96 -2.80 -19.47 8.05
C LEU A 96 -3.19 -18.15 8.70
N VAL A 97 -2.65 -17.05 8.19
CA VAL A 97 -3.05 -15.69 8.56
C VAL A 97 -4.06 -15.21 7.54
N VAL A 98 -5.24 -14.83 7.99
CA VAL A 98 -6.30 -14.26 7.15
C VAL A 98 -6.50 -12.81 7.56
N THR A 99 -6.27 -11.89 6.63
CA THR A 99 -6.54 -10.46 6.81
C THR A 99 -7.93 -10.17 6.27
N PHE A 100 -8.82 -9.66 7.11
CA PHE A 100 -10.22 -9.42 6.75
C PHE A 100 -10.75 -8.12 7.32
N ASP A 101 -11.77 -7.55 6.67
CA ASP A 101 -12.50 -6.41 7.19
C ASP A 101 -13.54 -6.88 8.21
N ARG A 102 -13.32 -6.53 9.48
CA ARG A 102 -14.19 -6.88 10.62
C ARG A 102 -15.62 -6.37 10.52
N ARG A 103 -15.92 -5.46 9.59
CA ARG A 103 -17.28 -4.97 9.32
C ARG A 103 -18.07 -5.89 8.38
N SER A 104 -17.36 -6.74 7.64
CA SER A 104 -17.92 -7.50 6.53
C SER A 104 -17.97 -8.99 6.81
N ILE A 105 -16.99 -9.52 7.55
CA ILE A 105 -16.86 -10.93 7.86
C ILE A 105 -16.28 -11.08 9.27
N ASP A 106 -16.65 -12.17 9.94
CA ASP A 106 -16.14 -12.53 11.26
C ASP A 106 -15.43 -13.90 11.20
N PRO A 107 -14.42 -14.17 12.05
CA PRO A 107 -13.66 -15.41 12.03
C PRO A 107 -14.52 -16.68 12.09
N GLU A 108 -15.66 -16.64 12.78
CA GLU A 108 -16.61 -17.76 12.84
C GLU A 108 -17.12 -18.19 11.45
N THR A 109 -17.27 -17.24 10.52
CA THR A 109 -17.67 -17.55 9.13
C THR A 109 -16.57 -18.30 8.38
N ILE A 110 -15.32 -17.98 8.69
CA ILE A 110 -14.13 -18.61 8.10
C ILE A 110 -13.95 -20.01 8.71
N GLU A 111 -14.14 -20.15 10.03
CA GLU A 111 -14.15 -21.45 10.72
C GLU A 111 -15.24 -22.38 10.19
N ALA A 112 -16.44 -21.84 9.95
CA ALA A 112 -17.53 -22.61 9.35
C ALA A 112 -17.17 -23.12 7.94
N LEU A 113 -16.36 -22.38 7.17
CA LEU A 113 -15.83 -22.86 5.89
C LEU A 113 -14.88 -24.05 6.10
N PHE A 114 -13.97 -23.97 7.08
CA PHE A 114 -13.07 -25.07 7.41
C PHE A 114 -13.82 -26.33 7.82
N ALA A 115 -14.83 -26.19 8.69
CA ALA A 115 -15.68 -27.28 9.14
C ALA A 115 -16.42 -27.97 7.96
N ARG A 116 -16.90 -27.20 6.97
CA ARG A 116 -17.53 -27.75 5.75
C ARG A 116 -16.58 -28.60 4.90
N HIS A 117 -15.28 -28.32 4.96
CA HIS A 117 -14.25 -29.10 4.30
C HIS A 117 -13.68 -30.22 5.18
N GLY A 118 -14.26 -30.45 6.37
CA GLY A 118 -13.82 -31.48 7.32
C GLY A 118 -12.45 -31.17 7.93
N LEU A 119 -12.05 -29.90 7.96
CA LEU A 119 -10.81 -29.47 8.58
C LEU A 119 -11.10 -28.93 9.98
N ASP A 120 -10.45 -29.50 10.98
CA ASP A 120 -10.49 -28.97 12.34
C ASP A 120 -9.37 -27.94 12.50
N ALA A 121 -9.77 -26.67 12.53
CA ALA A 121 -8.87 -25.53 12.59
C ALA A 121 -9.22 -24.68 13.81
N THR A 122 -8.20 -24.36 14.59
CA THR A 122 -8.34 -23.54 15.79
C THR A 122 -7.85 -22.12 15.50
N LEU A 123 -8.66 -21.13 15.87
CA LEU A 123 -8.22 -19.74 15.93
C LEU A 123 -7.24 -19.56 17.09
N LEU A 124 -6.00 -19.24 16.77
CA LEU A 124 -4.94 -18.99 17.75
C LEU A 124 -5.01 -17.57 18.30
N ASN A 125 -5.22 -16.60 17.42
CA ASN A 125 -5.24 -15.19 17.78
C ASN A 125 -6.05 -14.38 16.77
N ARG A 126 -6.61 -13.28 17.25
CA ARG A 126 -7.20 -12.21 16.45
C ARG A 126 -6.58 -10.90 16.91
N GLU A 127 -5.90 -10.23 16.00
CA GLU A 127 -5.24 -8.96 16.29
C GLU A 127 -5.51 -7.93 15.19
N SER A 128 -5.35 -6.65 15.51
CA SER A 128 -5.45 -5.60 14.50
C SER A 128 -4.31 -5.76 13.51
N HIS A 129 -4.60 -5.76 12.21
CA HIS A 129 -3.57 -5.89 11.15
C HIS A 129 -2.42 -4.89 11.33
N ARG A 130 -2.75 -3.65 11.72
CA ARG A 130 -1.76 -2.61 12.05
C ARG A 130 -0.79 -3.00 13.17
N GLN A 131 -1.30 -3.58 14.26
CA GLN A 131 -0.46 -3.95 15.40
C GLN A 131 0.54 -5.02 14.96
N ARG A 132 0.08 -6.02 14.21
CA ARG A 132 0.95 -7.05 13.63
C ARG A 132 2.02 -6.47 12.72
N MET A 133 1.67 -5.53 11.84
CA MET A 133 2.64 -4.88 10.96
C MET A 133 3.72 -4.11 11.73
N VAL A 134 3.34 -3.41 12.80
CA VAL A 134 4.29 -2.70 13.67
C VAL A 134 5.22 -3.67 14.39
N ILE A 135 4.68 -4.80 14.89
CA ILE A 135 5.50 -5.85 15.53
C ILE A 135 6.51 -6.42 14.52
N LEU A 136 6.06 -6.79 13.32
CA LEU A 136 6.93 -7.35 12.27
C LEU A 136 8.02 -6.37 11.81
N GLU A 137 7.72 -5.07 11.78
CA GLU A 137 8.71 -4.04 11.47
C GLU A 137 9.74 -3.92 12.59
N SER A 138 9.31 -3.88 13.85
CA SER A 138 10.21 -3.83 15.01
C SER A 138 11.10 -5.07 15.12
N GLU A 139 10.58 -6.26 14.79
CA GLU A 139 11.37 -7.50 14.77
C GLU A 139 12.47 -7.45 13.71
N LYS A 140 12.16 -6.92 12.52
CA LYS A 140 13.15 -6.75 11.44
C LYS A 140 14.22 -5.71 11.79
N GLU A 141 13.83 -4.62 12.44
CA GLU A 141 14.79 -3.61 12.91
C GLU A 141 15.76 -4.22 13.91
N LEU A 142 15.26 -4.99 14.89
CA LEU A 142 16.08 -5.69 15.87
C LEU A 142 17.01 -6.73 15.22
N GLU A 143 16.53 -7.54 14.27
CA GLU A 143 17.37 -8.50 13.55
C GLU A 143 18.52 -7.80 12.80
N ASN A 144 18.24 -6.68 12.16
CA ASN A 144 19.25 -5.90 11.44
C ASN A 144 20.27 -5.21 12.36
N GLU A 145 19.90 -4.84 13.59
CA GLU A 145 20.83 -4.26 14.57
C GLU A 145 21.76 -5.31 15.20
N THR A 146 21.37 -6.58 15.18
CA THR A 146 22.16 -7.68 15.77
C THR A 146 23.14 -8.37 14.82
N LEU A 147 23.14 -8.01 13.53
CA LEU A 147 24.02 -8.53 12.46
C LEU A 147 25.12 -7.54 12.08
#